data_AF-A0A9N9KIU1-F1
#
_entry.id   AF-A0A9N9KIU1-F1
#
_cell.length_a   1.000
_cell.length_b   1.000
_cell.length_c   1.000
_cell.angle_alpha   90.00
_cell.angle_beta   90.00
_cell.angle_gamma   90.00
#
_symmetry.space_group_name_H-M   'P 1'
#
loop_
_entity.id
_entity.type
_entity.pdbx_description
1 polymer ?
#
loop_
_entity_poly.entity_id
_entity_poly.type
_entity_poly.pdbx_seq_one_letter_code
_entity_poly.pdbx_strand_id
1 'polypeptide(L)'
;HIITKEEIQKIKQYYATEFNLLLKDIEINTTKIYKYSKLKTKSESIISSLFSNNDEDIKRNNYSIAAKFLVNKNAHHPKAPVVFEEQDFYVQILYYFTHKYENKTNLLAYIHC
;
A
#
# COMPACT_ATOMS: atom_id res chain seq x y z
N HIS A 1 -9.50 -10.29 -7.77
CA HIS A 1 -9.51 -11.32 -6.70
C HIS A 1 -10.17 -10.78 -5.45
N ILE A 2 -10.88 -11.60 -4.66
CA ILE A 2 -11.47 -11.17 -3.39
C ILE A 2 -10.42 -11.38 -2.28
N ILE A 3 -10.25 -10.41 -1.38
CA ILE A 3 -9.39 -10.54 -0.19
C ILE A 3 -10.00 -11.59 0.76
N THR A 4 -9.17 -12.50 1.28
CA THR A 4 -9.63 -13.51 2.24
C THR A 4 -9.92 -12.89 3.62
N LYS A 5 -10.71 -13.56 4.45
CA LYS A 5 -11.00 -13.07 5.82
C LYS A 5 -9.71 -12.87 6.64
N GLU A 6 -8.73 -13.76 6.50
CA GLU A 6 -7.44 -13.68 7.17
C GLU A 6 -6.63 -12.47 6.73
N GLU A 7 -6.60 -12.17 5.43
CA GLU A 7 -5.96 -10.97 4.90
C GLU A 7 -6.65 -9.70 5.42
N ILE A 8 -7.98 -9.67 5.47
CA ILE A 8 -8.74 -8.55 6.08
C ILE A 8 -8.36 -8.36 7.56
N GLN A 9 -8.22 -9.45 8.32
CA GLN A 9 -7.82 -9.41 9.73
C GLN A 9 -6.43 -8.79 9.89
N LYS A 10 -5.45 -9.24 9.10
CA LYS A 10 -4.08 -8.70 9.11
C LYS A 10 -4.05 -7.22 8.75
N ILE A 11 -4.83 -6.82 7.73
CA ILE A 11 -5.00 -5.42 7.34
C ILE A 11 -5.54 -4.59 8.50
N LYS A 12 -6.60 -5.06 9.18
CA LYS A 12 -7.18 -4.36 10.34
C LYS A 12 -6.15 -4.18 11.45
N GLN A 13 -5.37 -5.22 11.75
CA GLN A 13 -4.32 -5.18 12.78
C GLN A 13 -3.21 -4.19 12.44
N TYR A 14 -2.79 -4.16 11.17
CA TYR A 14 -1.79 -3.21 10.71
C TYR A 14 -2.31 -1.77 10.85
N TYR A 15 -3.52 -1.50 10.37
CA TYR A 15 -4.14 -0.17 10.43
C TYR A 15 -4.35 0.30 11.88
N ALA A 16 -4.79 -0.61 12.77
CA ALA A 16 -4.93 -0.32 14.19
C ALA A 16 -3.60 0.06 14.83
N THR A 17 -2.53 -0.65 14.49
CA THR A 17 -1.18 -0.37 15.00
C THR A 17 -0.65 0.98 14.49
N GLU A 18 -0.71 1.20 13.17
CA GLU A 18 -0.13 2.39 12.52
C GLU A 18 -0.82 3.68 12.98
N PHE A 19 -2.14 3.67 13.12
CA PHE A 19 -2.93 4.84 13.48
C PHE A 19 -3.30 4.89 14.98
N ASN A 20 -2.76 3.98 15.79
CA ASN A 20 -3.05 3.85 17.22
C ASN A 20 -4.56 3.79 17.53
N LEU A 21 -5.28 2.93 16.80
CA LEU A 21 -6.73 2.73 16.90
C LEU A 21 -7.07 1.40 17.55
N LEU A 22 -8.27 1.28 18.12
CA LEU A 22 -8.78 -0.03 18.53
C LEU A 22 -9.41 -0.74 17.34
N LEU A 23 -9.22 -2.06 17.25
CA LEU A 23 -9.77 -2.88 16.16
C LEU A 23 -11.30 -2.76 16.00
N LYS A 24 -12.01 -2.51 17.11
CA LYS A 24 -13.47 -2.33 17.13
C LYS A 24 -13.92 -1.03 16.46
N ASP A 25 -13.03 -0.04 16.38
CA ASP A 25 -13.32 1.27 15.77
C ASP A 25 -13.12 1.23 14.24
N ILE A 26 -12.58 0.12 13.72
CA ILE A 26 -12.34 -0.10 12.29
C ILE A 26 -13.51 -0.90 11.69
N GLU A 27 -14.53 -0.17 11.26
CA GLU A 27 -15.64 -0.72 10.47
C GLU A 27 -15.20 -1.00 9.03
N ILE A 28 -15.10 -2.27 8.67
CA ILE A 28 -15.01 -2.70 7.27
C ILE A 28 -16.41 -3.16 6.87
N ASN A 29 -17.22 -2.22 6.38
CA ASN A 29 -18.61 -2.46 5.98
C ASN A 29 -18.77 -3.24 4.66
N THR A 30 -17.74 -3.97 4.23
CA THR A 30 -17.76 -4.73 2.99
C THR A 30 -17.33 -6.16 3.25
N THR A 31 -18.24 -7.11 3.07
CA THR A 31 -17.94 -8.55 3.07
C THR A 31 -17.13 -8.99 1.84
N LYS A 32 -16.97 -8.08 0.86
CA LYS A 32 -16.20 -8.30 -0.37
C LYS A 32 -15.28 -7.10 -0.61
N ILE A 33 -14.08 -7.16 -0.05
CA ILE A 33 -13.00 -6.28 -0.46
C ILE A 33 -12.35 -6.89 -1.71
N TYR A 34 -12.35 -6.15 -2.81
CA TYR A 34 -11.74 -6.59 -4.05
C TYR A 34 -10.30 -6.12 -4.11
N LYS A 35 -9.38 -7.05 -4.35
CA LYS A 35 -8.05 -6.73 -4.86
C LYS A 35 -8.24 -6.19 -6.28
N TYR A 36 -7.97 -4.90 -6.45
CA TYR A 36 -7.95 -4.29 -7.77
C TYR A 36 -6.65 -4.68 -8.47
N SER A 37 -6.76 -4.99 -9.76
CA SER A 37 -5.65 -5.31 -10.64
C SER A 37 -5.07 -4.05 -11.29
N LYS A 38 -5.89 -3.01 -11.50
CA LYS A 38 -5.47 -1.76 -12.14
C LYS A 38 -6.12 -0.57 -11.41
N LEU A 39 -5.35 0.49 -11.18
CA LEU A 39 -5.79 1.76 -10.63
C LEU A 39 -5.61 2.83 -11.71
N LYS A 40 -6.69 3.56 -12.03
CA LYS A 40 -6.62 4.72 -12.91
C LYS A 40 -6.46 5.98 -12.06
N THR A 41 -5.39 6.73 -12.31
CA THR A 41 -5.13 7.99 -11.61
C THR A 41 -6.01 9.11 -12.18
N LYS A 42 -6.07 10.24 -11.46
CA LYS A 42 -6.73 11.46 -11.96
C LYS A 42 -6.09 12.00 -13.25
N SER A 43 -4.82 11.68 -13.51
CA SER A 43 -4.10 12.03 -14.72
C SER A 43 -4.30 11.02 -15.86
N GLU A 44 -5.32 10.16 -15.75
CA GLU A 44 -5.65 9.11 -16.72
C GLU A 44 -4.58 8.02 -16.87
N SER A 45 -3.53 8.05 -16.04
CA SER A 45 -2.47 7.04 -16.03
C SER A 45 -2.97 5.76 -15.36
N ILE A 46 -2.51 4.61 -15.86
CA ILE A 46 -2.86 3.31 -15.28
C ILE A 46 -1.66 2.78 -14.49
N ILE A 47 -1.89 2.51 -13.21
CA ILE A 47 -0.99 1.76 -12.37
C ILE A 47 -1.53 0.34 -12.33
N SER A 48 -0.73 -0.65 -12.72
CA SER A 48 -1.11 -2.06 -12.67
C SER A 48 -0.48 -2.72 -11.46
N SER A 49 -1.19 -3.70 -10.90
CA SER A 49 -0.73 -4.49 -9.77
C SER A 49 -0.04 -5.73 -10.31
N LEU A 50 0.95 -6.26 -9.61
CA LEU A 50 1.69 -7.43 -10.10
C LEU A 50 0.79 -8.64 -10.41
N PHE A 51 -0.35 -8.75 -9.74
CA PHE A 51 -1.34 -9.81 -9.95
C PHE A 51 -2.36 -9.51 -11.05
N SER A 52 -2.18 -8.46 -11.86
CA SER A 52 -3.08 -8.11 -12.97
C SER A 52 -2.89 -8.94 -14.24
N ASN A 53 -2.11 -10.03 -14.18
CA ASN A 53 -1.45 -10.63 -15.33
C ASN A 53 -2.38 -11.28 -16.35
N ASN A 54 -2.38 -10.71 -17.56
CA ASN A 54 -2.18 -11.44 -18.80
C ASN A 54 -0.78 -11.04 -19.33
N ASP A 55 0.02 -12.00 -19.79
CA ASP A 55 1.46 -11.86 -20.13
C ASP A 55 1.82 -10.73 -21.11
N GLU A 56 0.88 -10.23 -21.90
CA GLU A 56 1.13 -9.18 -22.89
C GLU A 56 1.22 -7.76 -22.28
N ASP A 57 0.66 -7.53 -21.09
CA ASP A 57 0.57 -6.21 -20.45
C ASP A 57 1.83 -5.82 -19.63
N ILE A 58 2.76 -6.77 -19.42
CA ILE A 58 3.95 -6.62 -18.58
C ILE A 58 4.90 -5.54 -19.12
N LYS A 59 4.90 -5.30 -20.44
CA LYS A 59 5.82 -4.36 -21.09
C LYS A 59 5.36 -2.90 -21.06
N ARG A 60 4.12 -2.59 -20.63
CA ARG A 60 3.54 -1.24 -20.77
C ARG A 60 3.11 -0.57 -19.46
N ASN A 61 2.95 -1.31 -18.36
CA ASN A 61 2.40 -0.73 -17.14
C ASN A 61 3.46 -0.57 -16.06
N ASN A 62 3.54 0.64 -15.49
CA ASN A 62 4.35 0.94 -14.32
C ASN A 62 3.70 0.27 -13.11
N TYR A 63 4.25 -0.87 -12.68
CA TYR A 63 3.90 -1.54 -11.41
C TYR A 63 4.46 -0.83 -10.19
N SER A 64 5.15 0.29 -10.41
CA SER A 64 5.97 0.97 -9.43
C SER A 64 5.40 2.34 -9.08
N ILE A 65 5.23 2.58 -7.79
CA ILE A 65 5.06 3.94 -7.27
C ILE A 65 6.40 4.41 -6.72
N ALA A 66 6.68 5.71 -6.88
CA ALA A 66 7.73 6.37 -6.13
C ALA A 66 7.23 6.58 -4.70
N ALA A 67 7.89 5.94 -3.74
CA ALA A 67 7.68 6.17 -2.33
C ALA A 67 8.88 6.95 -1.77
N LYS A 68 8.62 7.77 -0.75
CA LYS A 68 9.65 8.48 0.00
C LYS A 68 9.82 7.81 1.34
N PHE A 69 11.04 7.46 1.69
CA PHE A 69 11.38 6.99 3.04
C PHE A 69 12.35 7.96 3.70
N LEU A 70 12.22 8.08 5.02
CA LEU A 70 13.18 8.77 5.86
C LEU A 70 14.28 7.77 6.22
N VAL A 71 15.46 7.95 5.66
CA VAL A 71 16.63 7.11 5.93
C VAL A 71 17.55 7.87 6.89
N ASN A 72 18.09 7.18 7.90
CA ASN A 72 19.11 7.77 8.74
C ASN A 72 20.43 7.83 7.95
N LYS A 73 20.82 9.03 7.52
CA LYS A 73 22.07 9.31 6.80
C LYS A 73 23.29 8.74 7.53
N ASN A 74 23.24 8.73 8.86
CA ASN A 74 24.33 8.31 9.72
C ASN A 74 24.15 6.87 10.23
N ALA A 75 23.30 6.04 9.61
CA ALA A 75 23.10 4.65 10.04
C ALA A 75 24.40 3.83 10.11
N HIS A 76 25.39 4.18 9.28
CA HIS A 76 26.72 3.56 9.27
C HIS A 76 27.65 4.03 10.41
N HIS A 77 27.28 5.07 11.17
CA HIS A 77 28.08 5.68 12.23
C HIS A 77 27.31 5.68 13.56
N PRO A 78 27.49 4.66 14.42
CA PRO A 78 26.67 4.44 15.62
C PRO A 78 26.71 5.57 16.66
N LYS A 79 27.77 6.39 16.64
CA LYS A 79 27.98 7.50 17.58
C LYS A 79 27.57 8.87 17.02
N ALA A 80 27.20 8.94 15.75
CA ALA A 80 26.78 10.18 15.13
C ALA A 80 25.31 10.49 15.46
N PRO A 81 24.91 11.77 15.50
CA PRO A 81 23.51 12.14 15.69
C PRO A 81 22.66 11.55 14.57
N VAL A 82 21.44 11.12 14.92
CA VAL A 82 20.46 10.63 13.95
C VAL A 82 20.02 11.81 13.10
N VAL A 83 20.32 11.74 11.79
CA VAL A 83 19.90 12.74 10.81
C VAL A 83 19.13 12.01 9.74
N PHE A 84 17.85 12.35 9.60
CA PHE A 84 16.99 11.76 8.58
C PHE A 84 17.07 12.55 7.28
N GLU A 85 17.15 11.84 6.16
CA GLU A 85 17.01 12.38 4.82
C GLU A 85 15.91 11.65 4.06
N GLU A 86 15.16 12.38 3.22
CA GLU A 86 14.18 11.78 2.32
C GLU A 86 14.92 11.13 1.15
N GLN A 87 14.63 9.86 0.90
CA GLN A 87 15.12 9.14 -0.26
C GLN A 87 13.94 8.55 -1.05
N ASP A 88 13.95 8.81 -2.36
CA ASP A 88 13.00 8.21 -3.29
C ASP A 88 13.42 6.77 -3.61
N PHE A 89 12.43 5.86 -3.61
CA PHE A 89 12.61 4.49 -4.09
C PHE A 89 11.34 4.00 -4.76
N TYR A 90 11.52 3.04 -5.67
CA TYR A 90 10.44 2.47 -6.45
C TYR A 90 10.00 1.15 -5.83
N VAL A 91 8.73 1.05 -5.48
CA VAL A 91 8.15 -0.17 -4.88
C VAL A 91 7.14 -0.79 -5.81
N GLN A 92 7.18 -2.12 -5.92
CA GLN A 92 6.19 -2.86 -6.69
C GLN A 92 4.92 -3.01 -5.89
N ILE A 93 3.79 -2.61 -6.49
CA ILE A 93 2.49 -2.84 -5.88
C ILE A 93 2.00 -4.24 -6.26
N LEU A 94 1.80 -5.07 -5.25
CA LEU A 94 1.24 -6.40 -5.42
C LEU A 94 -0.28 -6.30 -5.69
N TYR A 95 -0.99 -5.60 -4.83
CA TYR A 95 -2.43 -5.32 -4.99
C TYR A 95 -2.85 -4.10 -4.17
N TYR A 96 -3.99 -3.54 -4.53
CA TYR A 96 -4.66 -2.46 -3.81
C TYR A 96 -6.10 -2.84 -3.50
N PHE A 97 -6.66 -2.21 -2.47
CA PHE A 97 -8.08 -2.25 -2.20
C PHE A 97 -8.57 -0.94 -1.58
N THR A 98 -9.88 -0.71 -1.71
CA THR A 98 -10.56 0.43 -1.10
C THR A 98 -11.34 -0.03 0.10
N HIS A 99 -11.40 0.80 1.13
CA HIS A 99 -12.25 0.59 2.30
C HIS A 99 -12.80 1.93 2.79
N LYS A 100 -13.83 1.88 3.64
CA LYS A 100 -14.32 3.05 4.36
C LYS A 100 -13.75 3.05 5.77
N TYR A 101 -13.38 4.22 6.26
CA TYR A 101 -13.04 4.48 7.66
C TYR A 101 -13.43 5.93 7.97
N GLU A 102 -14.13 6.16 9.08
CA GLU A 102 -14.68 7.47 9.46
C GLU A 102 -15.44 8.19 8.31
N ASN A 103 -16.29 7.47 7.59
CA ASN A 103 -17.01 7.97 6.41
C ASN A 103 -16.12 8.45 5.23
N LYS A 104 -14.80 8.25 5.30
CA LYS A 104 -13.86 8.53 4.21
C LYS A 104 -13.50 7.24 3.49
N THR A 105 -13.45 7.30 2.16
CA THR A 105 -12.94 6.20 1.34
C THR A 105 -11.42 6.30 1.29
N ASN A 106 -10.74 5.26 1.76
CA ASN A 106 -9.29 5.15 1.76
C ASN A 106 -8.85 4.05 0.80
N LEU A 107 -7.66 4.22 0.21
CA LEU A 107 -6.99 3.22 -0.62
C LEU A 107 -5.79 2.70 0.16
N LEU A 108 -5.66 1.38 0.26
CA LEU A 108 -4.48 0.73 0.82
C LEU A 108 -3.79 -0.07 -0.28
N ALA A 109 -2.48 0.12 -0.42
CA ALA A 109 -1.64 -0.61 -1.34
C ALA A 109 -0.73 -1.55 -0.55
N TYR A 110 -0.72 -2.84 -0.93
CA TYR A 110 0.25 -3.79 -0.44
C TYR A 110 1.47 -3.78 -1.37
N ILE A 111 2.62 -3.40 -0.81
CA ILE A 111 3.88 -3.24 -1.53
C ILE A 111 4.86 -4.34 -1.12
N HIS A 112 5.72 -4.74 -2.06
CA HIS A 112 6.89 -5.57 -1.79
C HIS A 112 8.15 -4.73 -2.00
N CYS A 113 9.02 -4.72 -0.98
CA CYS A 113 10.31 -4.04 -0.96
C CYS A 113 11.41 -5.07 -0.74
#